data_AF-A0A0L8BN43-F1
#
_entry.id   AF-A0A0L8BN43-F1
#
_cell.length_a   1.000
_cell.length_b   1.000
_cell.length_c   1.000
_cell.angle_alpha   90.00
_cell.angle_beta   90.00
_cell.angle_gamma   90.00
#
_symmetry.space_group_name_H-M   'P 1'
#
loop_
_entity.id
_entity.type
_entity.pdbx_description
1 polymer ?
#
loop_
_entity_poly.entity_id
_entity_poly.type
_entity_poly.pdbx_seq_one_letter_code
_entity_poly.pdbx_strand_id
1 'polypeptide(L)'
;MTLPKDPLLQPYRLKHLTLKNRIMSTSHEPAYSEDGMPKDRSRLYHLEKAKGGMALTMTAGSAIVSEDSPPAFGNLHAYSDEIVPWLKKIADDCHEHDAAVMI
;
A
#
# COMPACT_ATOMS: atom_id res chain seq x y z
N MET A 1 24.70 4.68 -14.40
CA MET A 1 23.61 5.57 -14.86
C MET A 1 23.70 6.87 -14.09
N THR A 2 23.62 8.01 -14.78
CA THR A 2 23.59 9.34 -14.14
C THR A 2 22.26 9.53 -13.39
N LEU A 3 22.31 10.08 -12.17
CA LEU A 3 21.12 10.35 -11.39
C LEU A 3 20.19 11.32 -12.13
N PRO A 4 18.85 11.15 -12.06
CA PRO A 4 17.90 12.07 -12.65
C PRO A 4 18.12 13.49 -12.12
N LYS A 5 18.04 14.49 -13.01
CA LYS A 5 18.07 15.91 -12.61
C LYS A 5 16.77 16.35 -11.95
N ASP A 6 15.66 15.66 -12.22
CA ASP A 6 14.35 15.92 -11.60
C ASP A 6 14.37 15.53 -10.11
N PRO A 7 14.13 16.48 -9.19
CA PRO A 7 14.08 16.19 -7.75
C PRO A 7 13.04 15.12 -7.37
N LEU A 8 11.94 14.98 -8.12
CA LEU A 8 10.91 13.97 -7.84
C LEU A 8 11.40 12.55 -8.10
N LEU A 9 12.33 12.38 -9.05
CA LEU A 9 12.88 11.09 -9.46
C LEU A 9 14.17 10.72 -8.71
N GLN A 10 14.64 11.60 -7.82
CA GLN A 10 15.81 11.31 -6.98
C GLN A 10 15.43 10.48 -5.76
N PRO A 11 16.31 9.57 -5.30
CA PRO A 11 16.10 8.82 -4.07
C PRO A 11 15.87 9.72 -2.85
N TYR A 12 15.12 9.21 -1.88
CA TYR A 12 14.85 9.89 -0.62
C TYR A 12 15.07 8.96 0.56
N ARG A 13 15.89 9.40 1.53
CA ARG A 13 16.17 8.66 2.76
C ARG A 13 15.22 9.12 3.86
N LEU A 14 14.29 8.26 4.27
CA LEU A 14 13.41 8.47 5.40
C LEU A 14 13.87 7.60 6.57
N LYS A 15 14.62 8.19 7.52
CA LYS A 15 15.25 7.48 8.64
C LYS A 15 16.06 6.25 8.16
N HIS A 16 15.54 5.04 8.37
CA HIS A 16 16.18 3.78 8.03
C HIS A 16 15.77 3.23 6.64
N LEU A 17 14.80 3.86 5.98
CA LEU A 17 14.24 3.45 4.69
C LEU A 17 14.76 4.34 3.56
N THR A 18 15.21 3.74 2.46
CA THR A 18 15.57 4.47 1.23
C THR A 18 14.49 4.22 0.19
N LEU A 19 13.83 5.28 -0.24
CA LEU A 19 12.85 5.27 -1.32
C LEU A 19 13.56 5.57 -2.64
N LYS A 20 13.27 4.80 -3.70
CA LYS A 20 13.90 4.95 -5.02
C LYS A 20 13.58 6.28 -5.71
N ASN A 21 12.46 6.92 -5.34
CA ASN A 21 12.03 8.25 -5.79
C ASN A 21 11.07 8.86 -4.75
N ARG A 22 10.51 10.04 -5.05
CA ARG A 22 9.60 10.80 -4.17
C ARG A 22 8.13 10.67 -4.56
N ILE A 23 7.78 9.64 -5.32
CA ILE A 23 6.42 9.38 -5.77
C ILE A 23 5.80 8.36 -4.81
N MET A 24 4.66 8.73 -4.22
CA MET A 24 3.91 7.87 -3.33
C MET A 24 2.41 7.91 -3.61
N SER A 25 1.72 6.82 -3.26
CA SER A 25 0.26 6.76 -3.21
C SER A 25 -0.19 6.82 -1.75
N THR A 26 -0.93 7.85 -1.38
CA THR A 26 -1.45 8.06 -0.01
C THR A 26 -2.59 7.12 0.33
N SER A 27 -2.84 6.89 1.62
CA SER A 27 -3.97 6.04 2.07
C SER A 27 -5.29 6.62 1.59
N HIS A 28 -6.09 5.77 0.97
CA HIS A 28 -7.47 6.05 0.56
C HIS A 28 -8.18 4.71 0.41
N GLU A 29 -9.51 4.72 0.50
CA GLU A 29 -10.32 3.52 0.29
C GLU A 29 -10.92 3.55 -1.12
N PRO A 30 -10.45 2.69 -2.04
CA PRO A 30 -11.03 2.57 -3.38
C PRO A 30 -12.36 1.78 -3.41
N ALA A 31 -12.86 1.33 -2.24
CA ALA A 31 -14.04 0.48 -2.09
C ALA A 31 -13.90 -0.87 -2.84
N TYR A 32 -12.69 -1.46 -2.75
CA TYR A 32 -12.37 -2.77 -3.34
C TYR A 32 -12.32 -3.90 -2.30
N SER A 33 -12.78 -3.63 -1.06
CA SER A 33 -12.89 -4.66 -0.04
C SER A 33 -13.89 -5.74 -0.44
N GLU A 34 -13.59 -6.98 -0.12
CA GLU A 34 -14.50 -8.11 -0.22
C GLU A 34 -14.51 -8.82 1.13
N ASP A 35 -15.67 -8.90 1.79
CA ASP A 35 -15.81 -9.46 3.15
C ASP A 35 -14.86 -8.82 4.19
N GLY A 36 -14.59 -7.52 4.05
CA GLY A 36 -13.64 -6.79 4.90
C GLY A 36 -12.17 -7.06 4.59
N MET A 37 -11.87 -7.80 3.51
CA MET A 37 -10.50 -8.18 3.14
C MET A 37 -10.04 -7.48 1.84
N PRO A 38 -8.75 -7.15 1.72
CA PRO A 38 -8.17 -6.59 0.49
C PRO A 38 -7.78 -7.73 -0.45
N LYS A 39 -8.77 -8.50 -0.91
CA LYS A 39 -8.60 -9.62 -1.85
C LYS A 39 -7.95 -9.17 -3.17
N ASP A 40 -7.95 -10.03 -4.19
CA ASP A 40 -7.14 -9.82 -5.40
C ASP A 40 -7.32 -8.47 -6.09
N ARG A 41 -8.54 -7.89 -6.12
CA ARG A 41 -8.75 -6.58 -6.75
C ARG A 41 -7.95 -5.46 -6.06
N SER A 42 -8.00 -5.41 -4.72
CA SER A 42 -7.25 -4.42 -3.94
C SER A 42 -5.74 -4.67 -4.05
N ARG A 43 -5.31 -5.94 -3.97
CA ARG A 43 -3.91 -6.32 -4.15
C ARG A 43 -3.36 -5.90 -5.51
N LEU A 44 -4.04 -6.26 -6.59
CA LEU A 44 -3.62 -5.92 -7.95
C LEU A 44 -3.57 -4.39 -8.16
N TYR A 45 -4.48 -3.64 -7.55
CA TYR A 45 -4.44 -2.18 -7.61
C TYR A 45 -3.13 -1.60 -7.02
N HIS A 46 -2.62 -2.13 -5.91
CA HIS A 46 -1.33 -1.73 -5.35
C HIS A 46 -0.14 -2.22 -6.20
N LEU A 47 -0.20 -3.45 -6.71
CA LEU A 47 0.82 -4.03 -7.58
C LEU A 47 0.98 -3.22 -8.89
N GLU A 48 -0.11 -2.83 -9.55
CA GLU A 48 -0.03 -2.05 -10.79
C GLU A 48 0.64 -0.69 -10.57
N LYS A 49 0.39 -0.03 -9.44
CA LYS A 49 1.11 1.20 -9.09
C LYS A 49 2.61 0.94 -8.85
N ALA A 50 2.96 -0.22 -8.30
CA ALA A 50 4.34 -0.58 -7.98
C ALA A 50 5.14 -0.84 -9.27
N LYS A 51 4.52 -1.57 -10.21
CA LYS A 51 5.00 -1.73 -11.60
C LYS A 51 5.19 -0.39 -12.31
N GLY A 52 4.30 0.58 -12.04
CA GLY A 52 4.40 1.95 -12.54
C GLY A 52 5.58 2.75 -11.97
N GLY A 53 6.31 2.21 -11.00
CA GLY A 53 7.56 2.79 -10.51
C GLY A 53 7.45 3.71 -9.29
N MET A 54 6.30 3.76 -8.59
CA MET A 54 6.21 4.50 -7.32
C MET A 54 7.18 3.91 -6.27
N ALA A 55 7.63 4.73 -5.33
CA ALA A 55 8.52 4.28 -4.26
C ALA A 55 7.80 3.83 -2.99
N LEU A 56 6.60 4.34 -2.71
CA LEU A 56 5.82 4.01 -1.52
C LEU A 56 4.33 3.93 -1.84
N THR A 57 3.66 2.88 -1.39
CA THR A 57 2.21 2.87 -1.28
C THR A 57 1.78 2.77 0.17
N MET A 58 0.82 3.60 0.53
CA MET A 58 0.09 3.50 1.79
C MET A 58 -1.23 2.79 1.50
N THR A 59 -1.57 1.79 2.31
CA THR A 59 -2.79 1.00 2.17
C THR A 59 -3.87 1.49 3.15
N ALA A 60 -5.04 0.85 3.09
CA ALA A 60 -6.10 0.90 4.11
C ALA A 60 -6.48 2.31 4.59
N GLY A 61 -7.32 3.01 3.82
CA GLY A 61 -7.89 4.29 4.24
C GLY A 61 -8.94 4.11 5.34
N SER A 62 -8.58 4.38 6.60
CA SER A 62 -9.48 4.24 7.76
C SER A 62 -9.94 2.79 8.00
N ALA A 63 -9.00 1.85 8.17
CA ALA A 63 -9.32 0.48 8.53
C ALA A 63 -10.06 0.38 9.87
N ILE A 64 -10.91 -0.64 10.00
CA ILE A 64 -11.66 -0.96 11.20
C ILE A 64 -10.77 -1.79 12.13
N VAL A 65 -10.49 -1.26 13.33
CA VAL A 65 -9.59 -1.89 14.32
C VAL A 65 -10.33 -2.55 15.50
N SER A 66 -11.67 -2.58 15.47
CA SER A 66 -12.51 -3.25 16.47
C SER A 66 -13.76 -3.83 15.80
N GLU A 67 -14.22 -5.01 16.25
CA GLU A 67 -15.45 -5.67 15.78
C GLU A 67 -16.69 -4.78 15.93
N ASP A 68 -16.73 -3.94 16.98
CA ASP A 68 -17.86 -3.06 17.28
C ASP A 68 -17.88 -1.79 16.42
N SER A 69 -16.84 -1.54 15.62
CA SER A 69 -16.72 -0.34 14.81
C SER A 69 -17.40 -0.53 13.44
N PRO A 70 -18.43 0.26 13.11
CA PRO A 70 -19.19 0.05 11.88
C PRO A 70 -18.38 0.45 10.63
N PRO A 71 -18.34 -0.38 9.57
CA PRO A 71 -17.72 0.00 8.30
C PRO A 71 -18.62 1.00 7.56
N ALA A 72 -18.11 2.20 7.31
CA ALA A 72 -18.89 3.27 6.69
C ALA A 72 -18.91 3.21 5.14
N PHE A 73 -17.89 2.61 4.51
CA PHE A 73 -17.73 2.63 3.05
C PHE A 73 -16.93 1.44 2.48
N GLY A 74 -17.02 0.27 3.11
CA GLY A 74 -16.24 -0.92 2.71
C GLY A 74 -14.82 -0.90 3.26
N ASN A 75 -14.67 -0.48 4.51
CA ASN A 75 -13.39 -0.41 5.20
C ASN A 75 -12.83 -1.83 5.44
N LEU A 76 -11.50 -1.97 5.35
CA LEU A 76 -10.83 -3.22 5.69
C LEU A 76 -10.94 -3.52 7.19
N HIS A 77 -11.09 -4.80 7.54
CA HIS A 77 -11.18 -5.27 8.92
C HIS A 77 -9.79 -5.60 9.46
N ALA A 78 -9.08 -4.58 9.97
CA ALA A 78 -7.76 -4.74 10.58
C ALA A 78 -7.79 -5.43 11.95
N TYR A 79 -8.96 -5.63 12.56
CA TYR A 79 -9.12 -6.39 13.79
C TYR A 79 -9.02 -7.92 13.62
N SER A 80 -9.22 -8.43 12.40
CA SER A 80 -9.27 -9.87 12.13
C SER A 80 -7.93 -10.38 11.59
N ASP A 81 -7.40 -11.45 12.18
CA ASP A 81 -6.15 -12.10 11.72
C ASP A 81 -6.25 -12.62 10.28
N GLU A 82 -7.46 -12.83 9.76
CA GLU A 82 -7.67 -13.21 8.35
C GLU A 82 -7.10 -12.20 7.36
N ILE A 83 -6.92 -10.93 7.77
CA ILE A 83 -6.35 -9.89 6.92
C ILE A 83 -4.84 -10.06 6.71
N VAL A 84 -4.14 -10.68 7.66
CA VAL A 84 -2.68 -10.81 7.69
C VAL A 84 -2.10 -11.45 6.40
N PRO A 85 -2.59 -12.62 5.93
CA PRO A 85 -2.08 -13.20 4.69
C PRO A 85 -2.31 -12.31 3.46
N TRP A 86 -3.36 -11.50 3.43
CA TRP A 86 -3.62 -10.58 2.32
C TRP A 86 -2.67 -9.39 2.34
N LEU A 87 -2.47 -8.78 3.51
CA LEU A 87 -1.49 -7.71 3.71
C LEU A 87 -0.08 -8.16 3.37
N LYS A 88 0.28 -9.39 3.74
CA LYS A 88 1.55 -10.00 3.36
C LYS A 88 1.71 -10.11 1.85
N LYS A 89 0.70 -10.60 1.13
CA LYS A 89 0.73 -10.68 -0.34
C LYS A 89 0.93 -9.31 -0.99
N ILE A 90 0.24 -8.28 -0.50
CA ILE A 90 0.41 -6.89 -0.99
C ILE A 90 1.84 -6.41 -0.78
N ALA A 91 2.39 -6.63 0.42
CA ALA A 91 3.76 -6.25 0.75
C ALA A 91 4.77 -6.97 -0.13
N ASP A 92 4.67 -8.30 -0.24
CA ASP A 92 5.57 -9.13 -1.04
C ASP A 92 5.53 -8.70 -2.53
N ASP A 93 4.35 -8.57 -3.13
CA ASP A 93 4.15 -8.12 -4.52
C ASP A 93 4.75 -6.73 -4.80
N CYS A 94 4.57 -5.77 -3.89
CA CYS A 94 5.13 -4.42 -4.06
C CYS A 94 6.65 -4.40 -3.88
N HIS A 95 7.19 -5.20 -2.95
CA HIS A 95 8.63 -5.30 -2.71
C HIS A 95 9.38 -5.91 -3.90
N GLU A 96 8.77 -6.82 -4.67
CA GLU A 96 9.34 -7.33 -5.94
C GLU A 96 9.62 -6.21 -6.96
N HIS A 97 8.99 -5.05 -6.80
CA HIS A 97 9.16 -3.87 -7.65
C HIS A 97 9.86 -2.71 -6.93
N ASP A 98 10.63 -2.94 -5.87
CA ASP A 98 11.33 -1.89 -5.10
C ASP A 98 10.38 -0.78 -4.58
N ALA A 99 9.12 -1.12 -4.29
CA ALA A 99 8.15 -0.22 -3.71
C ALA A 99 7.89 -0.60 -2.25
N ALA A 100 8.13 0.34 -1.33
CA ALA A 100 7.80 0.16 0.08
C ALA A 100 6.28 0.17 0.29
N VAL A 101 5.83 -0.48 1.36
CA VAL A 101 4.42 -0.51 1.75
C VAL A 101 4.27 0.02 3.18
N MET A 102 3.30 0.91 3.38
CA MET A 102 2.82 1.34 4.69
C MET A 102 1.40 0.80 4.87
N ILE A 103 1.19 0.08 5.98
CA ILE A 103 -0.07 -0.54 6.38
C ILE A 103 -0.53 0.15 7.65
#